data_AF-A0A255PWP2-F1
#
_entry.id   AF-A0A255PWP2-F1
#
_cell.length_a   1.000
_cell.length_b   1.000
_cell.length_c   1.000
_cell.angle_alpha   90.00
_cell.angle_beta   90.00
_cell.angle_gamma   90.00
#
_symmetry.space_group_name_H-M   'P 1'
#
loop_
_entity.id
_entity.type
_entity.pdbx_description
1 polymer ?
#
loop_
_entity_poly.entity_id
_entity_poly.type
_entity_poly.pdbx_seq_one_letter_code
_entity_poly.pdbx_strand_id
1 'polypeptide(L)'
;MRTTDRTLFLKGLPLDHPRVWTQKREAQINPCVQGIAPQLLWHVEENGWSLLAFEFVEGRHADFTPGSPDAPTVMTAMIQLADVSTPGVELKSMPHRLRSFVDDPTDLCWFVGNSLLHTEWNPHNVLMTPSGALFVDWGWASLGAAWIDPALWLLWLIAHGHTPGQAESAAAAHPAWKLAPPAGLDALSRVQRRLWDSIARDSKDDWAKPMQSAARAWERHRNAPA
;
A
#
# COMPACT_ATOMS: atom_id res chain seq x y z
N MET A 1 4.39 23.75 4.36
CA MET A 1 4.25 25.09 4.97
C MET A 1 5.42 25.35 5.89
N ARG A 2 6.08 26.49 5.79
CA ARG A 2 7.13 26.89 6.72
C ARG A 2 6.60 28.04 7.57
N THR A 3 6.66 27.88 8.88
CA THR A 3 6.41 28.93 9.87
C THR A 3 7.76 29.38 10.45
N THR A 4 7.74 30.35 11.35
CA THR A 4 8.95 30.82 12.05
C THR A 4 9.58 29.75 12.95
N ASP A 5 8.78 28.81 13.46
CA ASP A 5 9.15 27.80 14.45
C ASP A 5 9.30 26.39 13.86
N ARG A 6 8.69 26.08 12.71
CA ARG A 6 8.66 24.71 12.15
C ARG A 6 8.40 24.66 10.65
N THR A 7 8.73 23.52 10.05
CA THR A 7 8.28 23.15 8.71
C THR A 7 7.27 22.01 8.86
N LEU A 8 6.17 22.09 8.10
CA LEU A 8 5.06 21.12 8.11
C LEU A 8 4.78 20.65 6.69
N PHE A 9 4.39 19.39 6.56
CA PHE A 9 3.74 18.89 5.34
C PHE A 9 2.22 19.08 5.47
N LEU A 10 1.59 19.74 4.49
CA LEU A 10 0.15 19.97 4.48
C LEU A 10 -0.50 19.22 3.32
N LYS A 11 -1.56 18.47 3.62
CA LYS A 11 -2.44 17.82 2.64
C LYS A 11 -3.83 18.45 2.79
N GLY A 12 -4.48 18.73 1.67
CA GLY A 12 -5.79 19.37 1.66
C GLY A 12 -6.68 18.85 0.54
N LEU A 13 -7.96 18.66 0.86
CA LEU A 13 -9.01 18.38 -0.12
C LEU A 13 -10.25 19.20 0.22
N PRO A 14 -11.01 19.66 -0.79
CA PRO A 14 -12.35 20.19 -0.59
C PRO A 14 -13.26 19.15 0.10
N LEU A 15 -14.17 19.60 0.98
CA LEU A 15 -15.11 18.74 1.71
C LEU A 15 -16.13 18.06 0.81
N ASP A 16 -16.41 18.62 -0.36
CA ASP A 16 -17.28 18.02 -1.39
C ASP A 16 -16.53 17.07 -2.34
N HIS A 17 -15.21 16.94 -2.19
CA HIS A 17 -14.42 16.05 -3.03
C HIS A 17 -14.80 14.58 -2.75
N PRO A 18 -15.08 13.74 -3.78
CA PRO A 18 -15.53 12.36 -3.59
C PRO A 18 -14.61 11.45 -2.78
N ARG A 19 -13.33 11.85 -2.64
CA ARG A 19 -12.31 11.13 -1.86
C ARG A 19 -11.96 11.79 -0.53
N VAL A 20 -12.67 12.83 -0.06
CA VAL A 20 -12.34 13.48 1.23
C VAL A 20 -12.32 12.48 2.40
N TRP A 21 -13.12 11.41 2.33
CA TRP A 21 -13.13 10.35 3.32
C TRP A 21 -11.76 9.68 3.53
N THR A 22 -10.86 9.70 2.53
CA THR A 22 -9.51 9.15 2.68
C THR A 22 -8.66 9.95 3.65
N GLN A 23 -8.86 11.27 3.72
CA GLN A 23 -8.17 12.14 4.67
C GLN A 23 -8.63 11.87 6.11
N LYS A 24 -9.95 11.70 6.31
CA LYS A 24 -10.48 11.30 7.61
C LYS A 24 -9.92 9.95 8.07
N ARG A 25 -9.81 8.98 7.16
CA ARG A 25 -9.21 7.68 7.45
C ARG A 25 -7.74 7.81 7.84
N GLU A 26 -6.95 8.54 7.05
CA GLU A 26 -5.54 8.78 7.34
C GLU A 26 -5.35 9.44 8.70
N ALA A 27 -6.21 10.39 9.08
CA ALA A 27 -6.20 11.01 10.40
C ALA A 27 -6.54 10.04 11.54
N GLN A 28 -7.50 9.13 11.34
CA GLN A 28 -7.88 8.12 12.33
C GLN A 28 -6.83 7.03 12.53
N ILE A 29 -6.09 6.67 11.48
CA ILE A 29 -5.05 5.64 11.52
C ILE A 29 -3.76 6.18 12.15
N ASN A 30 -3.43 7.45 11.92
CA ASN A 30 -2.13 8.00 12.28
C ASN A 30 -1.70 7.73 13.74
N PRO A 31 -2.56 7.87 14.77
CA PRO A 31 -2.21 7.55 16.16
C PRO A 31 -1.76 6.09 16.38
N CYS A 32 -2.21 5.15 15.54
CA CYS A 32 -1.87 3.73 15.65
C CYS A 32 -0.54 3.37 14.96
N VAL A 33 -0.08 4.18 14.01
CA VAL A 33 1.08 3.90 13.16
C VAL A 33 2.29 4.79 13.48
N GLN A 34 2.34 5.33 14.71
CA GLN A 34 3.49 6.09 15.18
C GLN A 34 4.76 5.22 15.13
N GLY A 35 5.83 5.75 14.54
CA GLY A 35 7.10 5.03 14.33
C GLY A 35 7.25 4.38 12.94
N ILE A 36 6.15 4.21 12.19
CA ILE A 36 6.18 3.75 10.79
C ILE A 36 5.51 4.75 9.82
N ALA A 37 5.01 5.88 10.32
CA ALA A 37 4.46 6.98 9.54
C ALA A 37 4.83 8.32 10.18
N PRO A 38 4.89 9.43 9.40
CA PRO A 38 5.03 10.77 9.97
C PRO A 38 3.89 11.10 10.93
N GLN A 39 4.19 11.76 12.04
CA GLN A 39 3.20 12.20 13.01
C GLN A 39 2.24 13.23 12.42
N LEU A 40 0.94 12.98 12.54
CA LEU A 40 -0.10 13.98 12.33
C LEU A 40 -0.15 14.90 13.54
N LEU A 41 0.06 16.20 13.32
CA LEU A 41 0.04 17.22 14.35
C LEU A 41 -1.37 17.77 14.58
N TRP A 42 -2.13 17.94 13.50
CA TRP A 42 -3.52 18.37 13.56
C TRP A 42 -4.28 18.02 12.28
N HIS A 43 -5.59 17.88 12.43
CA HIS A 43 -6.56 17.78 11.33
C HIS A 43 -7.68 18.78 11.64
N VAL A 44 -8.00 19.63 10.66
CA VAL A 44 -9.09 20.60 10.77
C VAL A 44 -9.98 20.52 9.53
N GLU A 45 -11.30 20.62 9.74
CA GLU A 45 -12.29 20.78 8.68
C GLU A 45 -12.92 22.17 8.81
N GLU A 46 -12.56 23.10 7.92
CA GLU A 46 -12.99 24.50 7.99
C GLU A 46 -13.09 25.13 6.60
N ASN A 47 -14.04 26.05 6.42
CA ASN A 47 -14.22 26.82 5.18
C ASN A 47 -14.31 25.96 3.90
N GLY A 48 -14.92 24.78 4.00
CA GLY A 48 -15.06 23.86 2.86
C GLY A 48 -13.83 23.00 2.58
N TRP A 49 -12.83 22.98 3.46
CA TRP A 49 -11.62 22.16 3.31
C TRP A 49 -11.43 21.20 4.48
N SER A 50 -10.93 20.00 4.19
CA SER A 50 -10.27 19.13 5.17
C SER A 50 -8.77 19.27 5.01
N LEU A 51 -8.06 19.69 6.06
CA LEU A 51 -6.62 19.93 6.07
C LEU A 51 -5.93 19.06 7.11
N LEU A 52 -4.95 18.26 6.68
CA LEU A 52 -4.09 17.49 7.56
C LEU A 52 -2.69 18.12 7.57
N ALA A 53 -2.12 18.26 8.76
CA ALA A 53 -0.75 18.71 8.94
C ALA A 53 0.09 17.66 9.64
N PHE A 54 1.14 17.24 8.96
CA PHE A 54 2.12 16.31 9.48
C PHE A 54 3.40 17.03 9.86
N GLU A 55 4.17 16.41 10.74
CA GLU A 55 5.58 16.75 10.86
C GLU A 55 6.25 16.68 9.47
N PHE A 56 7.19 17.57 9.24
CA PHE A 56 7.99 17.51 8.02
C PHE A 56 9.13 16.53 8.23
N VAL A 57 9.17 15.48 7.40
CA VAL A 57 10.23 14.48 7.40
C VAL A 57 11.19 14.77 6.26
N GLU A 58 12.47 14.94 6.59
CA GLU A 58 13.55 14.95 5.61
C GLU A 58 13.92 13.50 5.24
N GLY A 59 13.43 13.04 4.10
CA GLY A 59 13.71 11.71 3.56
C GLY A 59 13.59 11.72 2.05
N ARG A 60 14.31 10.80 1.39
CA ARG A 60 14.15 10.54 -0.05
C ARG A 60 13.10 9.47 -0.27
N HIS A 61 12.50 9.41 -1.45
CA HIS A 61 11.62 8.29 -1.80
C HIS A 61 12.42 6.97 -1.92
N ALA A 62 11.72 5.84 -1.72
CA ALA A 62 12.31 4.53 -1.86
C ALA A 62 12.69 4.23 -3.32
N ASP A 63 13.78 3.50 -3.51
CA ASP A 63 14.21 2.92 -4.76
C ASP A 63 13.91 1.42 -4.76
N PHE A 64 13.07 0.97 -5.70
CA PHE A 64 12.67 -0.43 -5.86
C PHE A 64 13.36 -1.13 -7.03
N THR A 65 14.43 -0.56 -7.58
CA THR A 65 15.23 -1.23 -8.61
C THR A 65 16.02 -2.42 -8.04
N PRO A 66 16.32 -3.45 -8.87
CA PRO A 66 17.12 -4.58 -8.44
C PRO A 66 18.48 -4.16 -7.87
N GLY A 67 18.81 -4.66 -6.68
CA GLY A 67 20.06 -4.34 -5.98
C GLY A 67 19.99 -3.09 -5.10
N SER A 68 18.86 -2.38 -5.08
CA SER A 68 18.65 -1.27 -4.14
C SER A 68 18.80 -1.73 -2.68
N PRO A 69 19.49 -0.94 -1.83
CA PRO A 69 19.59 -1.21 -0.39
C PRO A 69 18.28 -0.89 0.36
N ASP A 70 17.27 -0.32 -0.29
CA ASP A 70 16.04 0.11 0.37
C ASP A 70 15.08 -1.04 0.67
N ALA A 71 15.04 -2.05 -0.20
CA ALA A 71 14.08 -3.15 -0.09
C ALA A 71 14.11 -3.87 1.28
N PRO A 72 15.28 -4.19 1.88
CA PRO A 72 15.35 -4.73 3.24
C PRO A 72 14.81 -3.78 4.32
N THR A 73 15.01 -2.48 4.17
CA THR A 73 14.53 -1.47 5.12
C THR A 73 13.02 -1.31 5.03
N VAL A 74 12.46 -1.32 3.81
CA VAL A 74 11.00 -1.32 3.58
C VAL A 74 10.36 -2.59 4.13
N MET A 75 10.97 -3.75 3.89
CA MET A 75 10.53 -5.03 4.46
C MET A 75 10.50 -4.98 5.99
N THR A 76 11.51 -4.38 6.64
CA THR A 76 11.56 -4.24 8.11
C THR A 76 10.37 -3.43 8.63
N ALA A 77 10.07 -2.28 8.01
CA ALA A 77 8.92 -1.46 8.39
C ALA A 77 7.57 -2.15 8.07
N MET A 78 7.51 -2.94 6.99
CA MET A 78 6.31 -3.73 6.65
C MET A 78 6.05 -4.85 7.67
N ILE A 79 7.10 -5.49 8.19
CA ILE A 79 6.98 -6.48 9.27
C ILE A 79 6.44 -5.80 10.54
N GLN A 80 6.91 -4.60 10.88
CA GLN A 80 6.38 -3.84 12.02
C GLN A 80 4.91 -3.47 11.83
N LEU A 81 4.50 -3.10 10.60
CA LEU A 81 3.10 -2.82 10.28
C LEU A 81 2.18 -4.01 10.58
N ALA A 82 2.64 -5.24 10.36
CA ALA A 82 1.82 -6.44 10.60
C ALA A 82 1.40 -6.60 12.08
N ASP A 83 2.12 -5.99 13.02
CA ASP A 83 1.84 -6.01 14.45
C ASP A 83 0.99 -4.82 14.94
N VAL A 84 0.68 -3.86 14.05
CA VAL A 84 -0.11 -2.68 14.41
C VAL A 84 -1.59 -3.03 14.56
N SER A 85 -2.17 -2.66 15.71
CA SER A 85 -3.61 -2.72 15.96
C SER A 85 -4.25 -1.35 15.79
N THR A 86 -5.46 -1.33 15.23
CA THR A 86 -6.25 -0.10 14.97
C THR A 86 -7.60 -0.13 15.69
N PRO A 87 -7.61 -0.20 17.05
CA PRO A 87 -8.86 -0.33 17.80
C PRO A 87 -9.75 0.88 17.57
N GLY A 88 -11.01 0.62 17.19
CA GLY A 88 -12.02 1.66 16.97
C GLY A 88 -11.91 2.41 15.63
N VAL A 89 -10.99 2.02 14.74
CA VAL A 89 -10.90 2.59 13.39
C VAL A 89 -11.70 1.73 12.40
N GLU A 90 -12.67 2.34 11.71
CA GLU A 90 -13.47 1.63 10.70
C GLU A 90 -12.73 1.57 9.36
N LEU A 91 -12.24 0.38 9.03
CA LEU A 91 -11.50 0.10 7.80
C LEU A 91 -12.29 -0.81 6.86
N LYS A 92 -12.12 -0.58 5.55
CA LYS A 92 -12.68 -1.50 4.55
C LYS A 92 -11.91 -2.81 4.61
N SER A 93 -12.59 -3.94 4.42
CA SER A 93 -11.91 -5.23 4.30
C SER A 93 -11.37 -5.44 2.88
N MET A 94 -10.28 -6.21 2.74
CA MET A 94 -9.74 -6.60 1.44
C MET A 94 -10.74 -7.40 0.59
N PRO A 95 -11.53 -8.35 1.14
CA PRO A 95 -12.64 -8.95 0.41
C PRO A 95 -13.60 -7.90 -0.17
N HIS A 96 -13.98 -6.89 0.62
CA HIS A 96 -14.82 -5.82 0.11
C HIS A 96 -14.12 -5.04 -1.01
N ARG A 97 -12.84 -4.66 -0.85
CA ARG A 97 -12.08 -3.91 -1.88
C ARG A 97 -11.97 -4.66 -3.21
N LEU A 98 -11.76 -5.98 -3.16
CA LEU A 98 -11.43 -6.79 -4.32
C LEU A 98 -12.66 -7.44 -4.99
N ARG A 99 -13.86 -7.32 -4.39
CA ARG A 99 -15.10 -7.99 -4.84
C ARG A 99 -15.47 -7.81 -6.31
N SER A 100 -15.11 -6.69 -6.92
CA SER A 100 -15.43 -6.41 -8.33
C SER A 100 -14.43 -7.02 -9.32
N PHE A 101 -13.35 -7.63 -8.82
CA PHE A 101 -12.24 -8.15 -9.62
C PHE A 101 -12.04 -9.66 -9.44
N VAL A 102 -12.84 -10.32 -8.58
CA VAL A 102 -12.90 -11.78 -8.49
C VAL A 102 -13.88 -12.36 -9.51
N ASP A 103 -13.54 -13.52 -10.08
CA ASP A 103 -14.47 -14.28 -10.94
C ASP A 103 -15.42 -15.14 -10.11
N ASP A 104 -14.84 -15.90 -9.17
CA ASP A 104 -15.56 -16.72 -8.22
C ASP A 104 -15.63 -15.97 -6.88
N PRO A 105 -16.84 -15.61 -6.40
CA PRO A 105 -17.00 -14.97 -5.09
C PRO A 105 -16.42 -15.79 -3.92
N THR A 106 -16.25 -17.10 -4.07
CA THR A 106 -15.63 -17.94 -3.03
C THR A 106 -14.14 -17.64 -2.85
N ASP A 107 -13.44 -17.11 -3.86
CA ASP A 107 -12.03 -16.68 -3.75
C ASP A 107 -11.85 -15.52 -2.75
N LEU A 108 -12.93 -14.80 -2.40
CA LEU A 108 -12.87 -13.74 -1.40
C LEU A 108 -12.47 -14.26 0.00
N CYS A 109 -12.69 -15.53 0.28
CA CYS A 109 -12.31 -16.12 1.57
C CYS A 109 -10.79 -16.07 1.79
N TRP A 110 -9.98 -16.11 0.72
CA TRP A 110 -8.53 -16.05 0.82
C TRP A 110 -8.02 -14.71 1.35
N PHE A 111 -8.76 -13.61 1.12
CA PHE A 111 -8.31 -12.26 1.47
C PHE A 111 -8.76 -11.81 2.86
N VAL A 112 -9.53 -12.64 3.57
CA VAL A 112 -10.03 -12.34 4.91
C VAL A 112 -8.89 -12.30 5.92
N GLY A 113 -8.89 -11.28 6.78
CA GLY A 113 -7.99 -11.18 7.93
C GLY A 113 -8.18 -9.85 8.65
N ASN A 114 -7.55 -9.73 9.82
CA ASN A 114 -7.68 -8.59 10.72
C ASN A 114 -6.40 -7.74 10.81
N SER A 115 -5.40 -8.02 9.97
CA SER A 115 -4.17 -7.23 9.96
C SER A 115 -4.40 -5.89 9.27
N LEU A 116 -3.82 -4.83 9.82
CA LEU A 116 -3.77 -3.53 9.14
C LEU A 116 -2.87 -3.66 7.90
N LEU A 117 -3.38 -3.24 6.75
CA LEU A 117 -2.66 -3.24 5.48
C LEU A 117 -2.55 -1.80 4.95
N HIS A 118 -1.38 -1.43 4.43
CA HIS A 118 -1.15 -0.16 3.76
C HIS A 118 -1.83 -0.13 2.39
N THR A 119 -1.74 -1.23 1.64
CA THR A 119 -2.33 -1.47 0.31
C THR A 119 -1.84 -0.59 -0.86
N GLU A 120 -1.16 0.52 -0.61
CA GLU A 120 -0.57 1.35 -1.66
C GLU A 120 0.97 1.41 -1.54
N TRP A 121 1.66 0.61 -2.34
CA TRP A 121 3.11 0.43 -2.25
C TRP A 121 3.88 1.17 -3.36
N ASN A 122 3.34 2.25 -3.91
CA ASN A 122 4.10 3.15 -4.76
C ASN A 122 5.37 3.63 -4.02
N PRO A 123 6.57 3.59 -4.64
CA PRO A 123 7.80 4.06 -3.99
C PRO A 123 7.73 5.51 -3.51
N HIS A 124 6.89 6.35 -4.12
CA HIS A 124 6.66 7.73 -3.66
C HIS A 124 5.94 7.81 -2.31
N ASN A 125 5.26 6.74 -1.90
CA ASN A 125 4.60 6.62 -0.60
C ASN A 125 5.51 6.05 0.49
N VAL A 126 6.79 5.84 0.19
CA VAL A 126 7.77 5.36 1.16
C VAL A 126 8.92 6.37 1.28
N LEU A 127 9.07 6.95 2.47
CA LEU A 127 10.14 7.88 2.80
C LEU A 127 11.27 7.13 3.49
N MET A 128 12.46 7.16 2.90
CA MET A 128 13.68 6.62 3.45
C MET A 128 14.37 7.68 4.32
N THR A 129 14.45 7.41 5.62
CA THR A 129 15.07 8.26 6.63
C THR A 129 16.28 7.57 7.26
N PRO A 130 17.15 8.29 7.99
CA PRO A 130 18.22 7.67 8.75
C PRO A 130 17.76 6.64 9.80
N SER A 131 16.50 6.74 10.25
CA SER A 131 15.91 5.86 11.27
C SER A 131 15.14 4.66 10.69
N GLY A 132 14.93 4.62 9.37
CA GLY A 132 14.16 3.57 8.70
C GLY A 132 13.20 4.12 7.64
N ALA A 133 12.37 3.22 7.11
CA ALA A 133 11.32 3.57 6.15
C ALA A 133 10.05 4.04 6.89
N LEU A 134 9.47 5.14 6.43
CA LEU A 134 8.16 5.63 6.87
C LEU A 134 7.18 5.57 5.70
N PHE A 135 5.94 5.14 5.97
CA PHE A 135 4.88 5.05 4.98
C PHE A 135 3.95 6.27 5.08
N VAL A 136 3.57 6.80 3.93
CA VAL A 136 2.64 7.92 3.79
C VAL A 136 1.47 7.54 2.89
N ASP A 137 0.41 8.36 2.91
CA ASP A 137 -0.81 8.14 2.13
C ASP A 137 -1.62 6.90 2.56
N TRP A 138 -1.99 6.87 3.84
CA TRP A 138 -2.80 5.81 4.46
C TRP A 138 -4.29 5.80 4.05
N GLY A 139 -4.67 6.59 3.03
CA GLY A 139 -6.05 6.75 2.60
C GLY A 139 -6.73 5.47 2.12
N TRP A 140 -5.94 4.51 1.64
CA TRP A 140 -6.44 3.23 1.12
C TRP A 140 -6.38 2.07 2.11
N ALA A 141 -5.80 2.30 3.29
CA ALA A 141 -5.61 1.28 4.31
C ALA A 141 -6.89 0.48 4.58
N SER A 142 -6.67 -0.81 4.78
CA SER A 142 -7.72 -1.83 4.80
C SER A 142 -7.35 -2.95 5.78
N LEU A 143 -8.33 -3.78 6.15
CA LEU A 143 -8.10 -5.00 6.93
C LEU A 143 -8.08 -6.21 6.01
N GLY A 144 -7.12 -7.11 6.20
CA GLY A 144 -7.05 -8.35 5.43
C GLY A 144 -6.02 -9.32 5.95
N ALA A 145 -5.77 -10.37 5.18
CA ALA A 145 -4.68 -11.29 5.46
C ALA A 145 -3.32 -10.58 5.35
N ALA A 146 -2.45 -10.73 6.35
CA ALA A 146 -1.17 -10.02 6.43
C ALA A 146 -0.23 -10.23 5.23
N TRP A 147 -0.38 -11.34 4.50
CA TRP A 147 0.44 -11.63 3.33
C TRP A 147 0.07 -10.79 2.09
N ILE A 148 -1.04 -10.05 2.13
CA ILE A 148 -1.49 -9.23 1.00
C ILE A 148 -0.52 -8.08 0.74
N ASP A 149 -0.04 -7.36 1.76
CA ASP A 149 0.88 -6.24 1.55
C ASP A 149 2.20 -6.63 0.88
N PRO A 150 2.93 -7.69 1.30
CA PRO A 150 4.11 -8.12 0.56
C PRO A 150 3.79 -8.56 -0.87
N ALA A 151 2.58 -9.10 -1.12
CA ALA A 151 2.12 -9.40 -2.48
C ALA A 151 1.81 -8.14 -3.30
N LEU A 152 1.23 -7.09 -2.71
CA LEU A 152 1.01 -5.83 -3.42
C LEU A 152 2.33 -5.11 -3.70
N TRP A 153 3.27 -5.14 -2.77
CA TRP A 153 4.61 -4.60 -2.95
C TRP A 153 5.41 -5.32 -4.04
N LEU A 154 5.25 -6.64 -4.18
CA LEU A 154 5.89 -7.41 -5.26
C LEU A 154 5.56 -6.86 -6.66
N LEU A 155 4.35 -6.35 -6.88
CA LEU A 155 3.97 -5.77 -8.19
C LEU A 155 4.79 -4.53 -8.50
N TRP A 156 5.07 -3.72 -7.48
CA TRP A 156 5.90 -2.52 -7.61
C TRP A 156 7.36 -2.88 -7.87
N LEU A 157 7.89 -3.93 -7.24
CA LEU A 157 9.23 -4.45 -7.55
C LEU A 157 9.33 -4.88 -9.01
N ILE A 158 8.34 -5.62 -9.53
CA ILE A 158 8.32 -6.04 -10.95
C ILE A 158 8.25 -4.82 -11.87
N ALA A 159 7.42 -3.82 -11.53
CA ALA A 159 7.31 -2.58 -12.30
C ALA A 159 8.63 -1.78 -12.34
N HIS A 160 9.53 -1.99 -11.36
CA HIS A 160 10.85 -1.35 -11.28
C HIS A 160 12.00 -2.26 -11.73
N GLY A 161 11.70 -3.36 -12.44
CA GLY A 161 12.68 -4.15 -13.16
C GLY A 161 13.04 -5.50 -12.54
N HIS A 162 12.40 -5.89 -11.44
CA HIS A 162 12.54 -7.27 -10.93
C HIS A 162 11.83 -8.27 -11.86
N THR A 163 12.39 -9.47 -11.99
CA THR A 163 11.62 -10.62 -12.49
C THR A 163 10.58 -11.05 -11.44
N PRO A 164 9.46 -11.70 -11.83
CA PRO A 164 8.49 -12.22 -10.87
C PRO A 164 9.10 -13.11 -9.78
N GLY A 165 10.05 -13.99 -10.12
CA GLY A 165 10.72 -14.85 -9.14
C GLY A 165 11.60 -14.08 -8.14
N GLN A 166 12.27 -13.01 -8.59
CA GLN A 166 13.01 -12.12 -7.68
C GLN A 166 12.05 -11.37 -6.75
N ALA A 167 10.91 -10.90 -7.26
CA ALA A 167 9.91 -10.20 -6.48
C ALA A 167 9.24 -11.12 -5.44
N GLU A 168 8.90 -12.36 -5.79
CA GLU A 168 8.38 -13.34 -4.83
C GLU A 168 9.42 -13.69 -3.76
N SER A 169 10.70 -13.83 -4.15
CA SER A 169 11.79 -14.07 -3.19
C SER A 169 11.95 -12.91 -2.20
N ALA A 170 11.80 -11.66 -2.66
CA ALA A 170 11.81 -10.49 -1.79
C ALA A 170 10.59 -10.46 -0.87
N ALA A 171 9.39 -10.69 -1.40
CA ALA A 171 8.15 -10.75 -0.63
C ALA A 171 8.17 -11.87 0.44
N ALA A 172 8.82 -13.00 0.14
CA ALA A 172 8.98 -14.13 1.05
C ALA A 172 9.83 -13.86 2.30
N ALA A 173 10.54 -12.73 2.36
CA ALA A 173 11.20 -12.29 3.58
C ALA A 173 10.18 -11.91 4.69
N HIS A 174 8.95 -11.53 4.32
CA HIS A 174 7.90 -11.24 5.27
C HIS A 174 7.36 -12.53 5.91
N PRO A 175 7.29 -12.66 7.26
CA PRO A 175 6.81 -13.88 7.91
C PRO A 175 5.41 -14.32 7.46
N ALA A 176 4.49 -13.36 7.27
CA ALA A 176 3.14 -13.67 6.80
C ALA A 176 3.10 -14.30 5.40
N TRP A 177 4.08 -14.05 4.52
CA TRP A 177 4.13 -14.66 3.20
C TRP A 177 4.16 -16.19 3.28
N LYS A 178 4.83 -16.74 4.29
CA LYS A 178 4.92 -18.19 4.52
C LYS A 178 3.57 -18.82 4.89
N LEU A 179 2.61 -18.00 5.32
CA LEU A 179 1.25 -18.41 5.66
C LEU A 179 0.28 -18.20 4.48
N ALA A 180 0.73 -17.63 3.37
CA ALA A 180 -0.11 -17.39 2.21
C ALA A 180 -0.48 -18.73 1.54
N PRO A 181 -1.78 -19.06 1.40
CA PRO A 181 -2.19 -20.26 0.67
C PRO A 181 -1.77 -20.13 -0.81
N PRO A 182 -1.18 -21.16 -1.44
CA PRO A 182 -0.84 -21.10 -2.87
C PRO A 182 -2.02 -20.70 -3.75
N ALA A 183 -3.20 -21.29 -3.53
CA ALA A 183 -4.42 -20.93 -4.24
C ALA A 183 -4.87 -19.47 -3.98
N GLY A 184 -4.58 -18.93 -2.79
CA GLY A 184 -4.84 -17.54 -2.45
C GLY A 184 -3.91 -16.55 -3.18
N LEU A 185 -2.63 -16.90 -3.33
CA LEU A 185 -1.68 -16.15 -4.16
C LEU A 185 -2.09 -16.18 -5.63
N ASP A 186 -2.53 -17.34 -6.13
CA ASP A 186 -3.03 -17.48 -7.50
C ASP A 186 -4.28 -16.62 -7.73
N ALA A 187 -5.23 -16.66 -6.79
CA ALA A 187 -6.43 -15.81 -6.80
C ALA A 187 -6.06 -14.32 -6.78
N LEU A 188 -5.14 -13.91 -5.90
CA LEU A 188 -4.70 -12.51 -5.84
C LEU A 188 -4.04 -12.08 -7.15
N SER A 189 -3.24 -12.94 -7.79
CA SER A 189 -2.59 -12.62 -9.07
C SER A 189 -3.59 -12.32 -10.19
N ARG A 190 -4.66 -13.13 -10.30
CA ARG A 190 -5.76 -12.90 -11.26
C ARG A 190 -6.51 -11.61 -10.95
N VAL A 191 -6.81 -11.37 -9.66
CA VAL A 191 -7.49 -10.16 -9.19
C VAL A 191 -6.67 -8.91 -9.49
N GLN A 192 -5.36 -8.92 -9.19
CA GLN A 192 -4.48 -7.78 -9.44
C GLN A 192 -4.31 -7.50 -10.93
N ARG A 193 -4.23 -8.54 -11.78
CA ARG A 193 -4.26 -8.35 -13.23
C ARG A 193 -5.52 -7.62 -13.66
N ARG A 194 -6.70 -8.06 -13.23
CA ARG A 194 -8.00 -7.45 -13.60
C ARG A 194 -8.11 -6.01 -13.10
N LEU A 195 -7.67 -5.76 -11.87
CA LEU A 195 -7.64 -4.43 -11.27
C LEU A 195 -6.77 -3.48 -12.10
N TRP A 196 -5.52 -3.85 -12.37
CA TRP A 196 -4.61 -2.99 -13.13
C TRP A 196 -4.98 -2.88 -14.61
N ASP A 197 -5.60 -3.91 -15.20
CA ASP A 197 -6.20 -3.81 -16.53
C ASP A 197 -7.34 -2.79 -16.58
N SER A 198 -8.16 -2.71 -15.50
CA SER A 198 -9.21 -1.70 -15.40
C SER A 198 -8.63 -0.29 -15.23
N ILE A 199 -7.68 -0.12 -14.30
CA ILE A 199 -7.04 1.18 -14.06
C ILE A 199 -6.35 1.69 -15.33
N ALA A 200 -5.62 0.83 -16.04
CA ALA A 200 -4.94 1.22 -17.28
C ALA A 200 -5.92 1.58 -18.40
N ARG A 201 -7.08 0.91 -18.48
CA ARG A 201 -8.14 1.25 -19.45
C ARG A 201 -8.81 2.59 -19.15
N ASP A 202 -9.01 2.91 -17.87
CA ASP A 202 -9.70 4.13 -17.44
C ASP A 202 -8.76 5.34 -17.29
N SER A 203 -7.45 5.10 -17.34
CA SER A 203 -6.44 6.16 -17.25
C SER A 203 -6.31 6.93 -18.57
N LYS A 204 -6.23 8.25 -18.46
CA LYS A 204 -6.00 9.14 -19.62
C LYS A 204 -4.54 9.16 -20.08
N ASP A 205 -3.63 8.80 -19.18
CA ASP A 205 -2.18 8.80 -19.40
C ASP A 205 -1.57 7.42 -19.11
N ASP A 206 -0.32 7.23 -19.53
CA ASP A 206 0.37 5.94 -19.53
C ASP A 206 0.92 5.49 -18.17
N TRP A 207 0.64 6.24 -17.09
CA TRP A 207 1.22 6.00 -15.76
C TRP A 207 0.92 4.59 -15.20
N ALA A 208 -0.22 4.00 -15.56
CA ALA A 208 -0.64 2.67 -15.08
C ALA A 208 -0.05 1.51 -15.90
N LYS A 209 0.57 1.77 -17.07
CA LYS A 209 1.10 0.73 -17.97
C LYS A 209 2.20 -0.14 -17.33
N PRO A 210 3.15 0.40 -16.54
CA PRO A 210 4.14 -0.42 -15.84
C PRO A 210 3.47 -1.41 -14.87
N MET A 211 2.49 -0.94 -14.08
CA MET A 211 1.77 -1.78 -13.13
C MET A 211 0.90 -2.84 -13.81
N GLN A 212 0.24 -2.49 -14.93
CA GLN A 212 -0.47 -3.47 -15.75
C GLN A 212 0.48 -4.56 -16.26
N SER A 213 1.64 -4.18 -16.76
CA SER A 213 2.64 -5.13 -17.26
C SER A 213 3.17 -6.03 -16.16
N ALA A 214 3.42 -5.47 -14.97
CA ALA A 214 3.84 -6.20 -13.79
C ALA A 214 2.80 -7.22 -13.32
N ALA A 215 1.53 -6.81 -13.20
CA ALA A 215 0.45 -7.69 -12.76
C ALA A 215 0.23 -8.85 -13.75
N ARG A 216 0.29 -8.59 -15.06
CA ARG A 216 0.22 -9.64 -16.09
C ARG A 216 1.44 -10.57 -16.04
N ALA A 217 2.63 -10.05 -15.76
CA ALA A 217 3.84 -10.86 -15.64
C ALA A 217 3.79 -11.79 -14.43
N TRP A 218 3.28 -11.30 -13.29
CA TRP A 218 3.11 -12.12 -12.10
C TRP A 218 2.07 -13.22 -12.29
N GLU A 219 0.89 -12.92 -12.84
CA GLU A 219 -0.13 -13.94 -13.14
C GLU A 219 0.41 -15.03 -14.09
N ARG A 220 1.15 -14.65 -15.14
CA ARG A 220 1.79 -15.63 -16.03
C ARG A 220 2.81 -16.50 -15.31
N HIS A 221 3.60 -15.92 -14.40
CA HIS A 221 4.58 -16.67 -13.62
C HIS A 221 3.91 -17.71 -12.73
N ARG A 222 2.83 -17.34 -12.05
CA ARG A 222 2.04 -18.25 -11.19
C ARG A 222 1.38 -19.40 -11.96
N ASN A 223 1.01 -19.17 -13.22
CA ASN A 223 0.37 -20.17 -14.09
C ASN A 223 1.37 -20.98 -14.94
N ALA A 224 2.67 -20.70 -14.85
CA ALA A 224 3.66 -21.47 -15.60
C ALA A 224 3.77 -22.89 -15.02
N PRO A 225 3.87 -23.93 -15.87
CA PRO A 225 4.16 -25.27 -15.38
C PRO A 225 5.52 -25.29 -14.66
N ALA A 226 5.57 -26.00 -13.53
CA ALA A 226 6.79 -26.17 -12.72
C ALA A 226 7.88 -26.96 -13.46
#